data_AF-A0A8W8I351-F1
#
_entry.id   AF-A0A8W8I351-F1
#
_cell.length_a   1.000
_cell.length_b   1.000
_cell.length_c   1.000
_cell.angle_alpha   90.00
_cell.angle_beta   90.00
_cell.angle_gamma   90.00
#
_symmetry.space_group_name_H-M   'P 1'
#
loop_
_entity.id
_entity.type
_entity.pdbx_description
1 polymer ?
#
loop_
_entity_poly.entity_id
_entity_poly.type
_entity_poly.pdbx_seq_one_letter_code
_entity_poly.pdbx_strand_id
1 'polypeptide(L)'
;EDVHIRREVNALYVYAFCLPSCREYLSGSKGEGFLFPWSDLDIMVSKLPPEEISMESFHNDCAYIATTNGCKPGFCKLIQSYAKCDYYSRVEFLQLKQHAGFNVNFDQTIRGPCYSTNFPDGFDCCYALPVHPDSSNVFLRTFKTKFWNGVKLEIMNKNITVMHCVPKGPEKGDDDGHQWLISFSILEQNIVHSLNHVQF
;
A
#
# COMPACT_ATOMS: atom_id res chain seq x y z
N GLU A 1 5.08 -11.31 -25.47
CA GLU A 1 3.69 -11.12 -25.04
C GLU A 1 3.52 -9.64 -24.71
N ASP A 2 2.42 -9.03 -25.12
CA ASP A 2 2.22 -7.58 -24.97
C ASP A 2 2.03 -7.20 -23.50
N VAL A 3 2.80 -6.23 -23.02
CA VAL A 3 2.70 -5.67 -21.66
C VAL A 3 1.29 -5.15 -21.38
N HIS A 4 0.60 -4.63 -22.41
CA HIS A 4 -0.76 -4.14 -22.29
C HIS A 4 -1.76 -5.25 -21.95
N ILE A 5 -1.74 -6.36 -22.71
CA ILE A 5 -2.60 -7.53 -22.46
C ILE A 5 -2.38 -8.07 -21.05
N ARG A 6 -1.12 -8.11 -20.60
CA ARG A 6 -0.79 -8.58 -19.24
C ARG A 6 -1.36 -7.67 -18.15
N ARG A 7 -1.28 -6.35 -18.31
CA ARG A 7 -1.89 -5.40 -17.37
C ARG A 7 -3.40 -5.60 -17.26
N GLU A 8 -4.08 -5.86 -18.37
CA GLU A 8 -5.52 -6.17 -18.38
C GLU A 8 -5.84 -7.48 -17.65
N VAL A 9 -5.07 -8.55 -17.91
CA VAL A 9 -5.24 -9.84 -17.23
C VAL A 9 -5.02 -9.71 -15.72
N ASN A 10 -3.99 -8.98 -15.30
CA ASN A 10 -3.72 -8.71 -13.90
C ASN A 10 -4.85 -7.93 -13.22
N ALA A 11 -5.39 -6.91 -13.89
CA ALA A 11 -6.53 -6.15 -13.39
C ALA A 11 -7.78 -7.02 -13.24
N LEU A 12 -8.04 -7.92 -14.19
CA LEU A 12 -9.15 -8.87 -14.13
C LEU A 12 -8.98 -9.88 -12.98
N TYR A 13 -7.77 -10.39 -12.78
CA TYR A 13 -7.47 -11.29 -11.65
C TYR A 13 -7.79 -10.61 -10.33
N VAL A 14 -7.24 -9.41 -10.10
CA VAL A 14 -7.50 -8.63 -8.88
C VAL A 14 -9.00 -8.37 -8.70
N TYR A 15 -9.71 -8.00 -9.77
CA TYR A 15 -11.16 -7.74 -9.72
C TYR A 15 -11.97 -8.98 -9.32
N ALA A 16 -11.63 -10.17 -9.85
CA ALA A 16 -12.39 -11.39 -9.61
C ALA A 16 -12.27 -11.93 -8.18
N PHE A 17 -11.16 -11.63 -7.49
CA PHE A 17 -10.88 -12.14 -6.14
C PHE A 17 -11.07 -11.10 -5.03
N CYS A 18 -11.36 -9.84 -5.39
CA CYS A 18 -11.51 -8.76 -4.41
C CYS A 18 -12.75 -8.97 -3.53
N LEU A 19 -12.55 -9.14 -2.23
CA LEU A 19 -13.64 -9.19 -1.26
C LEU A 19 -14.26 -7.78 -1.09
N PRO A 20 -15.56 -7.66 -0.75
CA PRO A 20 -16.22 -6.36 -0.59
C PRO A 20 -15.61 -5.46 0.50
N SER A 21 -14.89 -6.05 1.46
CA SER A 21 -14.33 -5.36 2.64
C SER A 21 -12.86 -4.94 2.48
N CYS A 22 -12.24 -5.23 1.34
CA CYS A 22 -10.88 -4.79 1.03
C CYS A 22 -10.77 -4.40 -0.45
N ARG A 23 -9.69 -3.70 -0.79
CA ARG A 23 -9.19 -3.56 -2.15
C ARG A 23 -7.85 -4.26 -2.23
N GLU A 24 -7.71 -5.16 -3.18
CA GLU A 24 -6.44 -5.77 -3.49
C GLU A 24 -5.81 -5.00 -4.64
N TYR A 25 -4.49 -4.85 -4.59
CA TYR A 25 -3.72 -4.26 -5.65
C TYR A 25 -2.55 -5.17 -5.96
N LEU A 26 -2.47 -5.62 -7.20
CA LEU A 26 -1.24 -6.23 -7.68
C LEU A 26 -0.23 -5.11 -7.92
N SER A 27 0.88 -5.16 -7.22
CA SER A 27 1.94 -4.15 -7.23
C SER A 27 3.28 -4.76 -7.64
N GLY A 28 4.37 -4.00 -7.46
CA GLY A 28 5.71 -4.44 -7.84
C GLY A 28 5.89 -4.67 -9.34
N SER A 29 7.00 -5.30 -9.71
CA SER A 29 7.38 -5.45 -11.13
C SER A 29 6.29 -6.17 -11.94
N LYS A 30 5.74 -7.28 -11.41
CA LYS A 30 4.66 -8.01 -12.09
C LYS A 30 3.38 -7.18 -12.21
N GLY A 31 3.00 -6.42 -11.18
CA GLY A 31 1.85 -5.52 -11.21
C GLY A 31 2.02 -4.33 -12.18
N GLU A 32 3.25 -3.93 -12.45
CA GLU A 32 3.60 -2.91 -13.44
C GLU A 32 3.63 -3.45 -14.87
N GLY A 33 3.65 -4.79 -15.02
CA GLY A 33 3.72 -5.51 -16.29
C GLY A 33 5.12 -5.98 -16.68
N PHE A 34 6.12 -5.78 -15.82
CA PHE A 34 7.48 -6.28 -16.00
C PHE A 34 7.63 -7.70 -15.44
N LEU A 35 7.91 -8.67 -16.32
CA LEU A 35 8.15 -10.06 -15.92
C LEU A 35 9.64 -10.36 -15.92
N PHE A 36 10.28 -10.14 -14.78
CA PHE A 36 11.63 -10.65 -14.56
C PHE A 36 11.56 -12.09 -14.04
N PRO A 37 12.45 -13.01 -14.46
CA PRO A 37 12.48 -14.39 -13.98
C PRO A 37 12.60 -14.53 -12.44
N TRP A 38 13.08 -13.48 -11.79
CA TRP A 38 13.29 -13.39 -10.34
C TRP A 38 12.29 -12.45 -9.65
N SER A 39 11.24 -12.00 -10.36
CA SER A 39 10.24 -11.13 -9.76
C SER A 39 9.21 -11.95 -8.98
N ASP A 40 8.91 -11.46 -7.77
CA ASP A 40 7.87 -12.00 -6.92
C ASP A 40 6.50 -11.40 -7.32
N LEU A 41 5.42 -12.02 -6.85
CA LEU A 41 4.06 -11.51 -6.98
C LEU A 41 3.71 -10.69 -5.73
N ASP A 42 3.70 -9.37 -5.87
CA ASP A 42 3.41 -8.46 -4.77
C ASP A 42 1.92 -8.06 -4.73
N ILE A 43 1.20 -8.49 -3.70
CA ILE A 43 -0.19 -8.08 -3.46
C ILE A 43 -0.26 -7.15 -2.24
N MET A 44 -0.80 -5.96 -2.44
CA MET A 44 -1.21 -5.09 -1.35
C MET A 44 -2.70 -5.27 -1.06
N VAL A 45 -3.03 -5.64 0.17
CA VAL A 45 -4.41 -5.71 0.65
C VAL A 45 -4.72 -4.44 1.46
N SER A 46 -5.41 -3.51 0.82
CA SER A 46 -5.88 -2.25 1.43
C SER A 46 -7.25 -2.47 2.06
N LYS A 47 -7.34 -2.37 3.39
CA LYS A 47 -8.63 -2.54 4.06
C LYS A 47 -9.49 -1.30 3.88
N LEU A 48 -10.69 -1.48 3.32
CA LEU A 48 -11.71 -0.44 3.24
C LEU A 48 -12.38 -0.27 4.63
N PRO A 49 -12.95 0.92 4.93
CA PRO A 49 -13.25 1.42 6.28
C PRO A 49 -13.88 0.42 7.27
N PRO A 50 -13.61 0.61 8.59
CA PRO A 50 -13.64 1.93 9.24
C PRO A 50 -12.28 2.62 9.51
N GLU A 51 -11.15 2.06 9.09
CA GLU A 51 -9.81 2.50 9.54
C GLU A 51 -9.06 3.34 8.50
N GLU A 52 -9.63 4.47 8.05
CA GLU A 52 -8.89 5.41 7.21
C GLU A 52 -7.95 6.30 8.03
N ILE A 53 -6.82 6.67 7.42
CA ILE A 53 -5.77 7.48 8.04
C ILE A 53 -5.74 8.87 7.41
N SER A 54 -5.77 9.92 8.22
CA SER A 54 -5.48 11.27 7.74
C SER A 54 -3.99 11.59 7.87
N MET A 55 -3.41 12.33 6.92
CA MET A 55 -2.03 12.81 7.03
C MET A 55 -1.99 14.17 7.74
N GLU A 56 -1.25 14.24 8.85
CA GLU A 56 -0.86 15.46 9.58
C GLU A 56 -1.99 16.40 10.06
N SER A 57 -3.24 16.11 9.71
CA SER A 57 -4.42 16.93 10.01
C SER A 57 -5.59 16.04 10.44
N PHE A 58 -6.51 16.56 11.24
CA PHE A 58 -7.70 15.82 11.64
C PHE A 58 -8.72 15.81 10.50
N HIS A 59 -9.19 14.62 10.14
CA HIS A 59 -10.34 14.42 9.27
C HIS A 59 -11.39 13.65 10.06
N ASN A 60 -12.65 14.12 10.05
CA ASN A 60 -13.70 13.56 10.91
C ASN A 60 -14.01 12.09 10.61
N ASP A 61 -13.77 11.67 9.36
CA ASP A 61 -14.02 10.32 8.90
C ASP A 61 -12.83 9.36 9.14
N CYS A 62 -11.70 9.87 9.66
CA CYS A 62 -10.49 9.07 9.90
C CYS A 62 -10.37 8.61 11.35
N ALA A 63 -10.10 7.33 11.53
CA ALA A 63 -9.84 6.72 12.84
C ALA A 63 -8.44 7.05 13.38
N TYR A 64 -7.50 7.36 12.47
CA TYR A 64 -6.11 7.61 12.82
C TYR A 64 -5.54 8.83 12.09
N ILE A 65 -4.48 9.39 12.67
CA ILE A 65 -3.66 10.43 12.06
C ILE A 65 -2.23 9.93 11.96
N ALA A 66 -1.69 9.96 10.75
CA ALA A 66 -0.28 9.76 10.49
C ALA A 66 0.50 11.06 10.77
N THR A 67 1.39 11.00 11.75
CA THR A 67 2.35 12.07 12.04
C THR A 67 3.75 11.65 11.65
N THR A 68 4.47 12.55 10.98
CA THR A 68 5.88 12.37 10.57
C THR A 68 6.85 12.87 11.63
N ASN A 69 6.35 13.48 12.71
CA ASN A 69 7.18 14.10 13.75
C ASN A 69 8.03 13.05 14.49
N GLY A 70 9.34 13.26 14.52
CA GLY A 70 10.30 12.32 15.11
C GLY A 70 10.54 11.05 14.29
N CYS A 71 10.00 10.96 13.07
CA CYS A 71 10.24 9.84 12.15
C CYS A 71 11.29 10.19 11.10
N LYS A 72 11.98 9.16 10.58
CA LYS A 72 12.81 9.30 9.38
C LYS A 72 11.93 9.57 8.16
N PRO A 73 12.45 10.22 7.10
CA PRO A 73 11.71 10.39 5.84
C PRO A 73 11.13 9.06 5.34
N GLY A 74 9.86 9.09 4.93
CA GLY A 74 9.10 7.91 4.49
C GLY A 74 8.36 7.18 5.61
N PHE A 75 8.62 7.48 6.89
CA PHE A 75 7.95 6.83 8.02
C PHE A 75 7.00 7.79 8.75
N CYS A 76 6.00 7.23 9.42
CA CYS A 76 5.08 7.95 10.28
C CYS A 76 4.71 7.12 11.52
N LYS A 77 4.14 7.78 12.52
CA LYS A 77 3.42 7.15 13.64
C LYS A 77 1.93 7.38 13.47
N LEU A 78 1.12 6.38 13.79
CA LEU A 78 -0.33 6.49 13.72
C LEU A 78 -0.88 6.78 15.11
N ILE A 79 -1.59 7.89 15.27
CA ILE A 79 -2.23 8.30 16.53
C ILE A 79 -3.73 8.17 16.36
N GLN A 80 -4.42 7.57 17.34
CA GLN A 80 -5.87 7.47 17.29
C GLN A 80 -6.53 8.86 17.40
N SER A 81 -7.49 9.16 16.52
CA SER A 81 -8.10 10.50 16.45
C SER A 81 -8.87 10.87 17.73
N TYR A 82 -9.41 9.89 18.45
CA TYR A 82 -10.20 10.10 19.68
C TYR A 82 -9.40 9.97 20.99
N ALA A 83 -8.21 9.37 20.94
CA ALA A 83 -7.33 9.17 22.10
C ALA A 83 -5.95 9.78 21.79
N LYS A 84 -5.77 11.06 22.17
CA LYS A 84 -4.47 11.71 22.04
C LYS A 84 -3.45 10.95 22.90
N CYS A 85 -2.36 10.51 22.27
CA CYS A 85 -1.19 9.82 22.84
C CYS A 85 -1.16 8.28 22.76
N ASP A 86 -2.20 7.62 22.23
CA ASP A 86 -2.12 6.18 21.95
C ASP A 86 -1.69 5.95 20.51
N TYR A 87 -0.48 5.38 20.35
CA TYR A 87 0.06 5.02 19.06
C TYR A 87 -0.45 3.65 18.64
N TYR A 88 -0.88 3.52 17.39
CA TYR A 88 -1.32 2.24 16.87
C TYR A 88 -0.11 1.34 16.59
N SER A 89 0.00 0.29 17.41
CA SER A 89 1.12 -0.65 17.35
C SER A 89 1.06 -1.49 16.07
N ARG A 90 2.15 -1.47 15.32
CA ARG A 90 2.34 -2.33 14.17
C ARG A 90 2.31 -3.81 14.56
N VAL A 91 2.89 -4.14 15.72
CA VAL A 91 3.03 -5.52 16.18
C VAL A 91 1.66 -6.12 16.45
N GLU A 92 0.79 -5.37 17.12
CA GLU A 92 -0.59 -5.78 17.39
C GLU A 92 -1.38 -5.94 16.08
N PHE A 93 -1.22 -5.00 15.14
CA PHE A 93 -1.83 -5.11 13.81
C PHE A 93 -1.43 -6.42 13.13
N LEU A 94 -0.13 -6.73 13.06
CA LEU A 94 0.38 -7.94 12.41
C LEU A 94 -0.12 -9.23 13.12
N GLN A 95 -0.13 -9.27 14.45
CA GLN A 95 -0.63 -10.42 15.22
C GLN A 95 -2.13 -10.68 14.93
N LEU A 96 -2.96 -9.64 14.93
CA LEU A 96 -4.38 -9.76 14.59
C LEU A 96 -4.59 -10.34 13.18
N LYS A 97 -3.69 -10.04 12.23
CA LYS A 97 -3.80 -10.57 10.86
C LYS A 97 -3.24 -11.98 10.70
N GLN A 98 -2.19 -12.34 11.43
CA GLN A 98 -1.66 -13.72 11.44
C GLN A 98 -2.72 -14.73 11.90
N HIS A 99 -3.60 -14.35 12.83
CA HIS A 99 -4.69 -15.20 13.29
C HIS A 99 -5.84 -15.37 12.29
N ALA A 100 -5.98 -14.47 11.30
CA ALA A 100 -7.10 -14.50 10.35
C ALA A 100 -6.84 -15.39 9.12
N GLY A 101 -5.61 -15.86 8.91
CA GLY A 101 -5.18 -16.57 7.68
C GLY A 101 -4.51 -17.92 7.93
N PHE A 102 -4.88 -18.61 9.02
CA PHE A 102 -4.22 -19.86 9.44
C PHE A 102 -4.53 -21.05 8.51
N ASN A 103 -3.95 -21.04 7.32
CA ASN A 103 -3.64 -22.27 6.59
C ASN A 103 -2.14 -22.51 6.76
N VAL A 104 -1.81 -23.69 7.30
CA VAL A 104 -0.44 -24.14 7.58
C VAL A 104 0.25 -24.41 6.25
N ASN A 105 0.79 -23.37 5.60
CA ASN A 105 1.62 -23.55 4.41
C ASN A 105 3.08 -23.59 4.85
N PHE A 106 3.74 -24.74 4.63
CA PHE A 106 5.10 -25.01 5.11
C PHE A 106 6.18 -24.15 4.44
N ASP A 107 5.86 -23.48 3.33
CA ASP A 107 6.76 -22.57 2.60
C ASP A 107 6.65 -21.11 3.05
N GLN A 108 5.91 -20.84 4.12
CA GLN A 108 5.75 -19.50 4.68
C GLN A 108 7.05 -18.98 5.29
N THR A 109 7.45 -17.79 4.88
CA THR A 109 8.50 -17.01 5.56
C THR A 109 7.94 -15.63 5.89
N ILE A 110 8.22 -15.12 7.09
CA ILE A 110 7.86 -13.74 7.43
C ILE A 110 9.02 -12.85 6.95
N ARG A 111 8.85 -12.19 5.80
CA ARG A 111 9.80 -11.20 5.28
C ARG A 111 9.27 -9.79 5.53
N GLY A 112 9.56 -9.27 6.72
CA GLY A 112 9.13 -7.93 7.12
C GLY A 112 7.59 -7.82 7.26
N PRO A 113 6.95 -6.76 6.72
CA PRO A 113 5.51 -6.51 6.86
C PRO A 113 4.61 -7.53 6.16
N CYS A 114 5.17 -8.29 5.22
CA CYS A 114 4.42 -9.09 4.27
C CYS A 114 4.42 -10.56 4.69
N TYR A 115 3.32 -11.22 4.36
CA TYR A 115 3.22 -12.65 4.31
C TYR A 115 3.89 -13.13 3.01
N SER A 116 4.97 -13.92 3.12
CA SER A 116 5.74 -14.35 1.96
C SER A 116 5.72 -15.87 1.78
N THR A 117 5.59 -16.36 0.55
CA THR A 117 5.83 -17.77 0.19
C THR A 117 6.85 -17.88 -0.93
N ASN A 118 7.70 -18.92 -0.90
CA ASN A 118 8.79 -19.07 -1.87
C ASN A 118 8.44 -19.85 -3.15
N PHE A 119 7.30 -20.56 -3.20
CA PHE A 119 6.93 -21.45 -4.31
C PHE A 119 5.47 -21.23 -4.74
N PRO A 120 5.12 -21.36 -6.04
CA PRO A 120 5.98 -21.63 -7.21
C PRO A 120 6.72 -20.40 -7.77
N ASP A 121 6.14 -19.23 -7.60
CA ASP A 121 6.79 -17.93 -7.80
C ASP A 121 6.75 -17.26 -6.42
N GLY A 122 7.82 -16.59 -5.99
CA GLY A 122 7.78 -15.86 -4.73
C GLY A 122 6.54 -14.95 -4.67
N PHE A 123 5.86 -14.94 -3.53
CA PHE A 123 4.59 -14.24 -3.36
C PHE A 123 4.64 -13.46 -2.06
N ASP A 124 4.42 -12.15 -2.14
CA ASP A 124 4.42 -11.24 -1.01
C ASP A 124 3.05 -10.58 -0.89
N CYS A 125 2.33 -10.87 0.20
CA CYS A 125 1.05 -10.25 0.51
C CYS A 125 1.19 -9.33 1.72
N CYS A 126 0.98 -8.04 1.52
CA CYS A 126 1.17 -7.02 2.54
C CYS A 126 -0.17 -6.34 2.85
N TYR A 127 -0.56 -6.37 4.12
CA TYR A 127 -1.70 -5.59 4.58
C TYR A 127 -1.32 -4.12 4.71
N ALA A 128 -2.20 -3.23 4.27
CA ALA A 128 -1.98 -1.80 4.37
C ALA A 128 -3.26 -1.07 4.77
N LEU A 129 -3.08 0.06 5.43
CA LEU A 129 -4.16 0.96 5.81
C LEU A 129 -4.22 2.11 4.81
N PRO A 130 -5.38 2.38 4.18
CA PRO A 130 -5.51 3.47 3.23
C PRO A 130 -5.39 4.81 3.93
N VAL A 131 -4.64 5.72 3.30
CA VAL A 131 -4.69 7.13 3.64
C VAL A 131 -5.90 7.76 2.95
N HIS A 132 -6.62 8.62 3.65
CA HIS A 132 -7.82 9.27 3.15
C HIS A 132 -7.54 9.94 1.79
N PRO A 133 -8.45 9.79 0.80
CA PRO A 133 -8.24 10.34 -0.54
C PRO A 133 -7.88 11.83 -0.53
N ASP A 134 -8.50 12.65 0.33
CA ASP A 134 -8.18 14.08 0.39
C ASP A 134 -6.74 14.37 0.80
N SER A 135 -6.19 13.60 1.75
CA SER A 135 -4.78 13.70 2.12
C SER A 135 -3.88 13.36 0.93
N SER A 136 -4.20 12.27 0.23
CA SER A 136 -3.49 11.86 -0.98
C SER A 136 -3.61 12.92 -2.09
N ASN A 137 -4.78 13.55 -2.25
CA ASN A 137 -5.05 14.58 -3.24
C ASN A 137 -4.25 15.86 -2.96
N VAL A 138 -4.12 16.26 -1.69
CA VAL A 138 -3.26 17.37 -1.30
C VAL A 138 -1.81 17.07 -1.68
N PHE A 139 -1.30 15.89 -1.37
CA PHE A 139 0.04 15.46 -1.81
C PHE A 139 0.18 15.50 -3.34
N LEU A 140 -0.78 14.96 -4.08
CA LEU A 140 -0.73 14.99 -5.54
C LEU A 140 -0.70 16.43 -6.04
N ARG A 141 -1.52 17.34 -5.50
CA ARG A 141 -1.51 18.76 -5.88
C ARG A 141 -0.16 19.42 -5.65
N THR A 142 0.54 19.10 -4.56
CA THR A 142 1.86 19.66 -4.25
C THR A 142 3.00 18.98 -5.02
N PHE A 143 2.83 17.74 -5.48
CA PHE A 143 3.82 17.01 -6.28
C PHE A 143 4.02 17.66 -7.66
N LYS A 144 5.16 18.31 -7.86
CA LYS A 144 5.49 19.06 -9.08
C LYS A 144 6.09 18.14 -10.15
N THR A 145 5.28 17.76 -11.13
CA THR A 145 5.71 17.05 -12.34
C THR A 145 5.09 17.70 -13.58
N LYS A 146 5.84 17.75 -14.69
CA LYS A 146 5.32 18.28 -15.96
C LYS A 146 4.56 17.22 -16.78
N PHE A 147 4.85 15.94 -16.57
CA PHE A 147 4.46 14.87 -17.49
C PHE A 147 3.28 14.01 -17.00
N TRP A 148 2.95 14.03 -15.71
CA TRP A 148 1.89 13.18 -15.12
C TRP A 148 0.68 13.95 -14.60
N ASN A 149 0.42 15.16 -15.10
CA ASN A 149 -0.76 15.92 -14.68
C ASN A 149 -2.08 15.21 -15.03
N GLY A 150 -2.13 14.50 -16.17
CA GLY A 150 -3.30 13.69 -16.54
C GLY A 150 -3.57 12.58 -15.52
N VAL A 151 -2.54 11.80 -15.18
CA VAL A 151 -2.60 10.74 -14.16
C VAL A 151 -3.07 11.27 -12.81
N LYS A 152 -2.48 12.39 -12.36
CA LYS A 152 -2.88 13.04 -11.11
C LYS A 152 -4.35 13.45 -11.11
N LEU A 153 -4.81 14.08 -12.20
CA LEU A 153 -6.20 14.50 -12.34
C LEU A 153 -7.16 13.32 -12.35
N GLU A 154 -6.81 12.24 -13.05
CA GLU A 154 -7.62 11.02 -13.09
C GLU A 154 -7.76 10.39 -11.70
N ILE A 155 -6.65 10.23 -10.97
CA ILE A 155 -6.63 9.69 -9.61
C ILE A 155 -7.49 10.54 -8.67
N MET A 156 -7.31 11.86 -8.71
CA MET A 156 -8.09 12.79 -7.89
C MET A 156 -9.58 12.74 -8.23
N ASN A 157 -9.94 12.67 -9.52
CA ASN A 157 -11.35 12.64 -9.96
C ASN A 157 -12.05 11.32 -9.62
N LYS A 158 -11.32 10.21 -9.58
CA LYS A 158 -11.84 8.88 -9.19
C LYS A 158 -11.78 8.63 -7.69
N ASN A 159 -11.31 9.58 -6.88
CA ASN A 159 -11.07 9.43 -5.45
C ASN A 159 -10.28 8.16 -5.11
N ILE A 160 -9.22 7.89 -5.88
CA ILE A 160 -8.35 6.74 -5.63
C ILE A 160 -7.33 7.12 -4.57
N THR A 161 -7.33 6.40 -3.45
CA THR A 161 -6.24 6.46 -2.48
C THR A 161 -4.97 5.88 -3.08
N VAL A 162 -3.91 6.69 -3.14
CA VAL A 162 -2.60 6.27 -3.63
C VAL A 162 -1.53 6.14 -2.54
N MET A 163 -1.83 6.66 -1.35
CA MET A 163 -0.95 6.55 -0.18
C MET A 163 -1.50 5.50 0.78
N HIS A 164 -0.62 4.67 1.31
CA HIS A 164 -0.99 3.66 2.29
C HIS A 164 0.04 3.61 3.42
N CYS A 165 -0.40 3.32 4.64
CA CYS A 165 0.50 2.97 5.74
C CYS A 165 0.68 1.46 5.79
N VAL A 166 1.91 1.01 5.60
CA VAL A 166 2.33 -0.39 5.63
C VAL A 166 3.01 -0.68 6.96
N PRO A 167 2.75 -1.84 7.59
CA PRO A 167 3.33 -2.21 8.86
C PRO A 167 4.82 -2.57 8.71
N LYS A 168 5.67 -1.62 8.31
CA LYS A 168 7.13 -1.75 8.18
C LYS A 168 7.82 -0.60 8.91
N GLY A 169 8.70 -0.94 9.85
CA GLY A 169 9.57 0.02 10.53
C GLY A 169 10.88 0.27 9.78
N PRO A 170 11.66 1.27 10.18
CA PRO A 170 13.02 1.44 9.70
C PRO A 170 13.90 0.26 10.14
N GLU A 171 14.85 -0.14 9.30
CA GLU A 171 15.79 -1.24 9.62
C GLU A 171 16.63 -0.98 10.88
N LYS A 172 16.81 0.29 11.25
CA LYS A 172 17.53 0.74 12.45
C LYS A 172 16.79 1.89 13.12
N GLY A 173 16.57 1.77 14.43
CA GLY A 173 15.99 2.84 15.25
C GLY A 173 14.48 2.98 15.07
N ASP A 174 13.77 1.86 15.03
CA ASP A 174 12.32 1.83 15.12
C ASP A 174 11.90 1.99 16.59
N ASP A 175 11.00 2.94 16.87
CA ASP A 175 10.51 3.21 18.22
C ASP A 175 9.52 2.11 18.63
N ASP A 176 10.04 0.98 19.10
CA ASP A 176 9.26 -0.12 19.69
C ASP A 176 8.10 -0.62 18.82
N GLY A 177 8.22 -0.53 17.50
CA GLY A 177 7.21 -0.99 16.55
C GLY A 177 6.03 -0.04 16.33
N HIS A 178 6.17 1.25 16.64
CA HIS A 178 5.13 2.25 16.39
C HIS A 178 5.29 2.98 15.05
N GLN A 179 6.40 2.75 14.32
CA GLN A 179 6.60 3.38 13.02
C GLN A 179 6.05 2.52 11.88
N TRP A 180 5.39 3.21 10.95
CA TRP A 180 4.77 2.68 9.74
C TRP A 180 5.45 3.30 8.52
N LEU A 181 5.53 2.55 7.43
CA LEU A 181 6.06 3.03 6.16
C LEU A 181 4.92 3.63 5.33
N ILE A 182 5.14 4.82 4.78
CA ILE A 182 4.25 5.40 3.78
C ILE A 182 4.61 4.79 2.42
N SER A 183 3.67 4.03 1.85
CA SER A 183 3.81 3.42 0.52
C SER A 183 3.05 4.21 -0.54
N PHE A 184 3.65 4.28 -1.73
CA PHE A 184 3.11 4.90 -2.94
C PHE A 184 2.96 3.91 -4.10
N SER A 185 2.97 2.60 -3.84
CA SER A 185 2.99 1.57 -4.90
C SER A 185 1.84 1.71 -5.90
N ILE A 186 0.68 2.21 -5.46
CA ILE A 186 -0.46 2.46 -6.36
C ILE A 186 -0.21 3.68 -7.26
N LEU A 187 0.40 4.75 -6.74
CA LEU A 187 0.79 5.89 -7.57
C LEU A 187 1.86 5.48 -8.60
N GLU A 188 2.86 4.72 -8.16
CA GLU A 188 3.94 4.20 -9.01
C GLU A 188 3.36 3.37 -10.16
N GLN A 189 2.46 2.44 -9.86
CA GLN A 189 1.77 1.65 -10.86
C GLN A 189 1.01 2.52 -11.85
N ASN A 190 0.20 3.48 -11.38
CA ASN A 190 -0.56 4.38 -12.27
C ASN A 190 0.36 5.21 -13.18
N ILE A 191 1.49 5.68 -12.64
CA ILE A 191 2.51 6.37 -13.42
C ILE A 191 3.07 5.44 -14.50
N VAL A 192 3.53 4.25 -14.13
CA VAL A 192 4.11 3.27 -15.07
C VAL A 192 3.11 2.84 -16.13
N HIS A 193 1.84 2.68 -15.75
CA HIS A 193 0.76 2.31 -16.67
C HIS A 193 0.45 3.43 -17.67
N SER A 194 0.59 4.70 -17.25
CA SER A 194 0.43 5.86 -18.14
C SER A 194 1.56 6.05 -19.16
N LEU A 195 2.72 5.42 -18.92
CA LEU A 195 3.84 5.46 -19.85
C LEU A 195 3.57 4.46 -20.99
N ASN A 196 2.84 4.93 -22.00
CA ASN A 196 2.50 4.15 -23.20
C ASN A 196 3.71 3.64 -24.02
N HIS A 197 4.94 4.07 -23.68
CA HIS A 197 6.15 3.81 -24.45
C HIS A 197 7.26 3.01 -23.74
N VAL A 198 7.05 2.49 -22.52
CA VAL A 198 8.00 1.53 -21.93
C VAL A 198 7.73 0.13 -22.50
N GLN A 199 7.73 0.04 -23.83
CA GLN A 199 7.98 -1.18 -24.58
C GLN A 199 9.45 -1.12 -24.99
N PHE A 200 10.34 -1.53 -24.08
CA PHE A 200 11.71 -1.88 -24.47
C PHE A 200 11.76 -3.39 -24.72
#